data_AF-A0A2V8BDY1-F1
#
_entry.id   AF-A0A2V8BDY1-F1
#
_cell.length_a   1.000
_cell.length_b   1.000
_cell.length_c   1.000
_cell.angle_alpha   90.00
_cell.angle_beta   90.00
_cell.angle_gamma   90.00
#
_symmetry.space_group_name_H-M   'P 1'
#
loop_
_entity.id
_entity.type
_entity.pdbx_description
1 polymer ?
#
loop_
_entity_poly.entity_id
_entity_poly.type
_entity_poly.pdbx_seq_one_letter_code
_entity_poly.pdbx_strand_id
1 'polypeptide(L)'
;TAFDLVVKFDSSSSVDFERIADLPIDTPGVGQVPIRLLADVRREEGPNMILRENVQRRIVISCNVAGRDLGSVIDDIRSNIAQSVPMPAGYRVEYGGQFESQQSASRRLAVFFVAVVAGLFMLLVPAFGRARDTAILMVNLPLALIGGVAGVFLAGGR
;
A
#
# COMPACT_ATOMS: atom_id res chain seq x y z
N THR A 1 22.55 32.03 22.46
CA THR A 1 21.70 30.84 22.59
C THR A 1 20.37 31.30 23.15
N ALA A 2 19.27 31.01 22.47
CA ALA A 2 17.93 31.35 22.95
C ALA A 2 17.29 30.10 23.56
N PHE A 3 16.50 30.30 24.61
CA PHE A 3 15.73 29.24 25.27
C PHE A 3 14.26 29.61 25.27
N ASP A 4 13.40 28.63 25.03
CA ASP A 4 11.96 28.82 25.13
C ASP A 4 11.54 28.84 26.61
N LEU A 5 10.86 29.91 27.01
CA LEU A 5 10.22 30.04 28.32
C LEU A 5 8.71 29.82 28.14
N VAL A 6 8.15 28.83 28.83
CA VAL A 6 6.71 28.53 28.79
C VAL A 6 6.16 28.51 30.21
N VAL A 7 5.05 29.22 30.44
CA VAL A 7 4.28 29.16 31.69
C VAL A 7 3.19 28.10 31.52
N LYS A 8 3.09 27.16 32.45
CA LYS A 8 2.07 26.10 32.47
C LYS A 8 1.48 26.00 33.88
N PHE A 9 0.22 25.60 33.96
CA PHE A 9 -0.40 25.23 35.23
C PHE A 9 0.27 24.00 35.84
N ASP A 10 0.19 23.85 37.16
CA ASP A 10 0.75 22.70 37.88
C ASP A 10 0.18 21.38 37.34
N SER A 11 1.07 20.47 36.93
CA SER A 11 0.74 19.20 36.29
C SER A 11 0.58 18.03 37.27
N SER A 12 0.65 18.30 38.59
CA SER A 12 0.64 17.31 39.67
C SER A 12 -0.68 16.53 39.85
N SER A 13 -1.73 16.84 39.07
CA SER A 13 -3.01 16.12 39.10
C SER A 13 -3.48 15.83 37.68
N SER A 14 -4.01 14.62 37.47
CA SER A 14 -4.54 14.19 36.17
C SER A 14 -5.50 15.24 35.61
N VAL A 15 -5.38 15.52 34.31
CA VAL A 15 -6.17 16.54 33.61
C VAL A 15 -7.61 16.04 33.48
N ASP A 16 -8.42 16.31 34.50
CA ASP A 16 -9.85 16.05 34.48
C ASP A 16 -10.55 17.13 33.65
N PHE A 17 -11.47 16.73 32.76
CA PHE A 17 -12.18 17.65 31.86
C PHE A 17 -13.05 18.64 32.64
N GLU A 18 -13.61 18.20 33.76
CA GLU A 18 -14.36 19.02 34.71
C GLU A 18 -13.50 20.13 35.32
N ARG A 19 -12.22 19.84 35.62
CA ARG A 19 -11.29 20.86 36.12
C ARG A 19 -10.94 21.88 35.05
N ILE A 20 -10.80 21.44 33.79
CA ILE A 20 -10.60 22.38 32.67
C ILE A 20 -11.81 23.30 32.55
N ALA A 21 -13.02 22.76 32.66
CA ALA A 21 -14.26 23.55 32.58
C ALA A 21 -14.39 24.58 33.71
N ASP A 22 -13.82 24.30 34.89
CA ASP A 22 -13.80 25.19 36.05
C ASP A 22 -12.59 26.14 36.14
N LEU A 23 -11.66 26.09 35.18
CA LEU A 23 -10.51 27.00 35.18
C LEU A 23 -10.98 28.46 35.11
N PRO A 24 -10.54 29.33 36.04
CA PRO A 24 -10.86 30.74 35.98
C PRO A 24 -10.07 31.43 34.86
N ILE A 25 -10.77 32.19 34.02
CA ILE A 25 -10.18 33.08 33.03
C ILE A 25 -10.47 34.53 33.44
N ASP A 26 -9.44 35.36 33.46
CA ASP A 26 -9.58 36.80 33.63
C ASP A 26 -10.28 37.40 32.40
N THR A 27 -11.45 38.00 32.63
CA THR A 27 -12.18 38.72 31.59
C THR A 27 -12.10 40.23 31.81
N PRO A 28 -11.92 41.03 30.74
CA PRO A 28 -11.92 42.48 30.87
C PRO A 28 -13.23 43.00 31.46
N GLY A 29 -13.17 43.59 32.65
CA GLY A 29 -14.28 44.31 33.28
C GLY A 29 -15.24 43.48 34.15
N VAL A 30 -15.27 42.15 34.03
CA VAL A 30 -16.21 41.27 34.77
C VAL A 30 -15.49 40.44 35.86
N GLY A 31 -14.16 40.43 35.85
CA GLY A 31 -13.35 39.65 36.79
C GLY A 31 -13.09 38.24 36.28
N GLN A 32 -12.90 37.29 37.19
CA GLN A 32 -12.63 35.89 36.84
C GLN A 32 -13.92 35.12 36.62
N VAL A 33 -14.04 34.48 35.45
CA VAL A 33 -15.16 33.59 35.13
C VAL A 33 -14.64 32.22 34.70
N PRO A 34 -15.31 31.12 35.07
CA PRO A 34 -14.89 29.79 34.67
C PRO A 34 -15.11 29.52 33.18
N ILE A 35 -14.26 28.70 32.56
CA ILE A 35 -14.31 28.36 31.11
C ILE A 35 -15.69 27.87 30.67
N ARG A 36 -16.40 27.09 31.50
CA ARG A 36 -17.74 26.56 31.18
C ARG A 36 -18.80 27.63 30.84
N LEU A 37 -18.62 28.88 31.28
CA LEU A 37 -19.53 29.98 30.94
C LEU A 37 -19.19 30.61 29.58
N LEU A 38 -18.03 30.28 29.01
CA LEU A 38 -17.51 30.84 27.75
C LEU A 38 -17.48 29.81 26.62
N ALA A 39 -17.24 28.53 26.93
CA ALA A 39 -17.10 27.46 25.95
C ALA A 39 -17.62 26.12 26.48
N ASP A 40 -18.08 25.27 25.54
CA ASP A 40 -18.47 23.88 25.83
C ASP A 40 -17.23 22.98 25.84
N VAL A 41 -16.98 22.32 26.97
CA VAL A 41 -15.84 21.40 27.16
C VAL A 41 -16.36 19.98 27.06
N ARG A 42 -16.12 19.35 25.91
CA ARG A 42 -16.57 17.99 25.61
C ARG A 42 -15.42 17.10 25.13
N ARG A 43 -15.50 15.82 25.47
CA ARG A 43 -14.59 14.79 24.97
C ARG A 43 -15.14 14.25 23.66
N GLU A 44 -14.36 14.36 22.60
CA GLU A 44 -14.69 13.76 21.30
C GLU A 44 -13.58 12.78 20.89
N GLU A 45 -13.98 11.73 20.19
CA GLU A 45 -13.05 10.85 19.50
C GLU A 45 -12.71 11.46 18.13
N GLY A 46 -11.41 11.60 17.87
CA GLY A 46 -10.89 12.14 16.62
C GLY A 46 -9.78 11.28 16.05
N PRO A 47 -9.42 11.46 14.77
CA PRO A 47 -8.31 10.75 14.18
C PRO A 47 -7.00 11.14 14.89
N ASN A 48 -6.32 10.16 15.49
CA ASN A 48 -4.99 10.36 16.08
C ASN A 48 -3.94 10.75 15.00
N MET A 49 -4.15 10.32 13.75
CA MET A 49 -3.26 10.61 12.64
C MET A 49 -4.02 10.73 11.32
N ILE A 50 -3.66 11.75 10.52
CA ILE A 50 -4.17 11.92 9.16
C ILE A 50 -3.03 11.59 8.19
N LEU A 51 -3.01 10.35 7.70
CA LEU A 51 -2.06 9.95 6.66
C LEU A 51 -2.50 10.47 5.30
N ARG A 52 -1.53 10.96 4.54
CA ARG A 52 -1.74 11.47 3.19
C ARG A 52 -0.69 10.93 2.25
N GLU A 53 -1.13 10.64 1.03
CA GLU A 53 -0.27 10.30 -0.10
C GLU A 53 -0.84 11.02 -1.32
N ASN A 54 0.00 11.73 -2.08
CA ASN A 54 -0.42 12.52 -3.23
C ASN A 54 -1.61 13.46 -2.93
N VAL A 55 -1.58 14.13 -1.76
CA VAL A 55 -2.62 15.06 -1.27
C VAL A 55 -3.96 14.38 -0.92
N GLN A 56 -4.07 13.06 -1.08
CA GLN A 56 -5.26 12.28 -0.77
C GLN A 56 -5.10 11.60 0.59
N ARG A 57 -6.18 11.59 1.39
CA ARG A 57 -6.20 10.88 2.68
C ARG A 57 -6.20 9.38 2.40
N ARG A 58 -5.34 8.63 3.09
CA ARG A 58 -5.31 7.16 2.97
C ARG A 58 -5.34 6.49 4.34
N ILE A 59 -5.88 5.28 4.37
CA ILE A 59 -5.81 4.37 5.50
C ILE A 59 -5.01 3.16 5.03
N VAL A 60 -3.97 2.80 5.79
CA VAL A 60 -3.10 1.66 5.44
C VAL A 60 -3.52 0.46 6.27
N ILE A 61 -3.86 -0.63 5.59
CA ILE A 61 -4.15 -1.93 6.21
C ILE A 61 -2.99 -2.86 5.88
N SER A 62 -2.21 -3.22 6.89
CA SER A 62 -1.05 -4.11 6.75
C SER A 62 -1.46 -5.53 7.11
N CYS A 63 -1.07 -6.50 6.29
CA CYS A 63 -1.21 -7.92 6.58
C CYS A 63 0.06 -8.66 6.17
N ASN A 64 0.36 -9.74 6.89
CA ASN A 64 1.46 -10.64 6.56
C ASN A 64 0.90 -11.93 5.99
N VAL A 65 1.44 -12.36 4.85
CA VAL A 65 1.07 -13.62 4.22
C VAL A 65 2.07 -14.70 4.64
N ALA A 66 1.57 -15.84 5.11
CA ALA A 66 2.38 -17.00 5.46
C ALA A 66 1.70 -18.28 4.97
N GLY A 67 2.48 -19.22 4.44
CA GLY A 67 2.00 -20.54 4.01
C GLY A 67 1.16 -20.56 2.72
N ARG A 68 1.01 -19.42 2.02
CA ARG A 68 0.34 -19.31 0.71
C ARG A 68 1.10 -18.37 -0.22
N ASP A 69 0.86 -18.51 -1.53
CA ASP A 69 1.34 -17.58 -2.55
C ASP A 69 0.73 -16.18 -2.37
N LEU A 70 1.57 -15.15 -2.49
CA LEU A 70 1.20 -13.74 -2.34
C LEU A 70 0.19 -13.29 -3.40
N GLY A 71 0.34 -13.75 -4.65
CA GLY A 71 -0.56 -13.38 -5.75
C GLY A 71 -1.98 -13.87 -5.50
N SER A 72 -2.11 -15.16 -5.18
CA SER A 72 -3.37 -15.83 -4.87
C SER A 72 -4.11 -15.15 -3.71
N VAL A 73 -3.37 -14.78 -2.65
CA VAL A 73 -3.98 -14.09 -1.50
C VAL A 73 -4.50 -12.70 -1.88
N ILE A 74 -3.79 -11.97 -2.73
CA ILE A 74 -4.26 -10.65 -3.19
C ILE A 74 -5.45 -10.76 -4.13
N ASP A 75 -5.50 -11.78 -4.98
CA ASP A 75 -6.65 -12.05 -5.83
C ASP A 75 -7.89 -12.43 -5.00
N ASP A 76 -7.72 -13.26 -3.95
CA ASP A 76 -8.78 -13.55 -2.98
C ASP A 76 -9.28 -12.27 -2.28
N ILE A 77 -8.37 -11.44 -1.79
CA ILE A 77 -8.71 -10.16 -1.13
C ILE A 77 -9.46 -9.25 -2.09
N ARG A 78 -9.00 -9.12 -3.33
CA ARG A 78 -9.64 -8.28 -4.35
C ARG A 78 -11.05 -8.73 -4.63
N SER A 79 -11.26 -10.04 -4.81
CA SER A 79 -12.58 -10.63 -5.04
C SER A 79 -13.51 -10.38 -3.85
N ASN A 80 -13.04 -10.66 -2.64
CA ASN A 80 -13.84 -10.51 -1.42
C ASN A 80 -14.22 -9.06 -1.14
N ILE A 81 -13.29 -8.11 -1.33
CA ILE A 81 -13.57 -6.67 -1.16
C ILE A 81 -14.59 -6.21 -2.19
N ALA A 82 -14.45 -6.61 -3.45
CA ALA A 82 -15.39 -6.24 -4.50
C ALA A 82 -16.82 -6.74 -4.26
N GLN A 83 -16.98 -7.90 -3.59
CA GLN A 83 -18.28 -8.49 -3.29
C GLN A 83 -18.88 -8.01 -1.97
N SER A 84 -18.05 -7.82 -0.94
CA SER A 84 -18.54 -7.67 0.45
C SER A 84 -18.50 -6.23 0.96
N VAL A 85 -17.75 -5.33 0.31
CA VAL A 85 -17.52 -3.97 0.80
C VAL A 85 -18.12 -2.96 -0.17
N PRO A 86 -19.32 -2.42 0.11
CA PRO A 86 -19.85 -1.29 -0.65
C PRO A 86 -19.00 -0.05 -0.36
N MET A 87 -18.22 0.40 -1.35
CA MET A 87 -17.40 1.60 -1.22
C MET A 87 -18.21 2.86 -1.54
N PRO A 88 -18.21 3.88 -0.68
CA PRO A 88 -18.79 5.18 -1.00
C PRO A 88 -18.06 5.84 -2.19
N ALA A 89 -18.75 6.75 -2.88
CA ALA A 89 -18.15 7.51 -3.98
C ALA A 89 -16.88 8.25 -3.53
N GLY A 90 -15.84 8.21 -4.37
CA GLY A 90 -14.55 8.87 -4.11
C GLY A 90 -13.53 8.02 -3.35
N TYR A 91 -13.90 6.82 -2.88
CA TYR A 91 -12.96 5.88 -2.29
C TYR A 91 -12.43 4.89 -3.32
N ARG A 92 -11.16 4.52 -3.18
CA ARG A 92 -10.53 3.46 -3.99
C ARG A 92 -9.59 2.65 -3.12
N VAL A 93 -9.44 1.38 -3.46
CA VAL A 93 -8.49 0.48 -2.80
C VAL A 93 -7.30 0.28 -3.73
N GLU A 94 -6.11 0.48 -3.18
CA GLU A 94 -4.84 0.24 -3.87
C GLU A 94 -4.09 -0.89 -3.14
N TYR A 95 -3.49 -1.79 -3.92
CA TYR A 95 -2.73 -2.93 -3.41
C TYR A 95 -1.25 -2.67 -3.64
N GLY A 96 -0.51 -2.37 -2.57
CA GLY A 96 0.91 -2.04 -2.63
C GLY A 96 1.82 -3.06 -1.94
N GLY A 97 3.08 -2.70 -1.77
CA GLY A 97 4.07 -3.48 -1.02
C GLY A 97 4.83 -4.49 -1.89
N GLN A 98 5.05 -5.70 -1.37
CA GLN A 98 5.82 -6.73 -2.07
C GLN A 98 5.17 -7.16 -3.39
N PHE A 99 3.83 -7.12 -3.47
CA PHE A 99 3.11 -7.47 -4.68
C PHE A 99 3.35 -6.50 -5.83
N GLU A 100 3.40 -5.19 -5.57
CA GLU A 100 3.71 -4.19 -6.58
C GLU A 100 5.13 -4.40 -7.15
N SER A 101 6.08 -4.69 -6.26
CA SER A 101 7.45 -5.06 -6.65
C SER A 101 7.47 -6.33 -7.51
N GLN A 102 6.73 -7.37 -7.14
CA GLN A 102 6.61 -8.61 -7.92
C GLN A 102 5.98 -8.36 -9.29
N GLN A 103 4.86 -7.63 -9.35
CA GLN A 103 4.15 -7.33 -10.58
C GLN A 103 5.02 -6.50 -11.55
N SER A 104 5.73 -5.50 -11.03
CA SER A 104 6.65 -4.69 -11.84
C SER A 104 7.81 -5.52 -12.39
N ALA A 105 8.38 -6.42 -11.58
CA ALA A 105 9.42 -7.35 -12.01
C ALA A 105 8.90 -8.34 -13.08
N SER A 106 7.76 -8.98 -12.85
CA SER A 106 7.12 -9.88 -13.81
C SER A 106 6.83 -9.18 -15.14
N ARG A 107 6.36 -7.93 -15.11
CA ARG A 107 6.12 -7.15 -16.33
C ARG A 107 7.41 -6.86 -17.09
N ARG A 108 8.49 -6.50 -16.41
CA ARG A 108 9.81 -6.29 -17.03
C ARG A 108 10.34 -7.59 -17.66
N LEU A 109 10.23 -8.71 -16.94
CA LEU A 109 10.62 -10.03 -17.46
C LEU A 109 9.82 -10.41 -18.71
N ALA A 110 8.50 -10.14 -18.74
CA ALA A 110 7.67 -10.39 -19.91
C ALA A 110 8.12 -9.57 -21.13
N VAL A 111 8.44 -8.28 -20.92
CA VAL A 111 8.96 -7.40 -21.99
C VAL A 111 10.29 -7.91 -22.52
N PHE A 112 11.22 -8.27 -21.62
CA PHE A 112 12.51 -8.82 -22.03
C PHE A 112 12.40 -10.17 -22.72
N PHE A 113 11.50 -11.05 -22.27
CA PHE A 113 11.23 -12.32 -22.92
C PHE A 113 10.81 -12.11 -24.38
N VAL A 114 9.85 -11.22 -24.64
CA VAL A 114 9.42 -10.90 -26.00
C VAL A 114 10.56 -10.30 -26.82
N ALA A 115 11.35 -9.40 -26.24
CA ALA A 115 12.50 -8.79 -26.92
C ALA A 115 13.56 -9.82 -27.31
N VAL A 116 13.87 -10.78 -26.42
CA VAL A 116 14.84 -11.85 -26.69
C VAL A 116 14.31 -12.80 -27.76
N VAL A 117 13.04 -13.22 -27.68
CA VAL A 117 12.42 -14.08 -28.70
C VAL A 117 12.44 -13.40 -30.07
N ALA A 118 12.09 -12.11 -30.14
CA ALA A 118 12.18 -11.33 -31.37
C ALA A 118 13.62 -11.18 -31.88
N GLY A 119 14.57 -10.91 -30.99
CA GLY A 119 16.00 -10.81 -31.34
C GLY A 119 16.56 -12.12 -31.88
N LEU A 120 16.22 -13.26 -31.25
CA LEU A 120 16.58 -14.59 -31.73
C LEU A 120 15.94 -14.87 -33.10
N PHE A 121 14.66 -14.55 -33.28
CA PHE A 121 14.01 -14.70 -34.59
C PHE A 121 14.76 -13.91 -35.67
N MET A 122 15.09 -12.65 -35.40
CA MET A 122 15.82 -11.78 -36.34
C MET A 122 17.23 -12.29 -36.66
N LEU A 123 17.90 -12.93 -35.70
CA LEU A 123 19.22 -13.53 -35.89
C LEU A 123 19.17 -14.85 -36.67
N LEU A 124 18.10 -15.63 -36.49
CA LEU A 124 17.96 -16.95 -37.14
C LEU A 124 17.43 -16.83 -38.58
N VAL A 125 16.65 -15.80 -38.93
CA VAL A 125 16.11 -15.64 -40.31
C VAL A 125 17.22 -15.63 -41.39
N PRO A 126 18.32 -14.87 -41.25
CA PRO A 126 19.43 -14.91 -42.20
C PRO A 126 20.17 -16.25 -42.21
N ALA A 127 20.27 -16.93 -41.07
CA ALA A 127 20.99 -18.20 -40.93
C ALA A 127 20.28 -19.37 -41.64
N PHE A 128 18.94 -19.38 -41.63
CA PHE A 128 18.14 -20.44 -42.25
C PHE A 128 17.53 -20.05 -43.60
N GLY A 129 17.73 -18.81 -44.04
CA GLY A 129 17.34 -18.32 -45.37
C GLY A 129 15.83 -18.11 -45.58
N ARG A 130 14.95 -18.60 -44.69
CA ARG A 130 13.49 -18.43 -44.77
C ARG A 130 12.85 -18.27 -43.40
N ALA A 131 11.96 -17.29 -43.27
CA ALA A 131 11.21 -17.01 -42.03
C ALA A 131 10.32 -18.18 -41.56
N ARG A 132 9.83 -19.00 -42.50
CA ARG A 132 9.02 -20.18 -42.18
C ARG A 132 9.82 -21.24 -41.41
N ASP A 133 11.07 -21.46 -41.82
CA ASP A 133 11.93 -22.48 -41.21
C ASP A 133 12.38 -22.04 -39.82
N THR A 134 12.67 -20.74 -39.64
CA THR A 134 12.91 -20.12 -38.33
C THR A 134 11.71 -20.20 -37.40
N ALA A 135 10.49 -20.00 -37.91
CA ALA A 135 9.28 -20.09 -37.11
C ALA A 135 9.04 -21.51 -36.57
N ILE A 136 9.30 -22.55 -37.38
CA ILE A 136 9.19 -23.94 -36.94
C ILE A 136 10.17 -24.23 -35.79
N LEU A 137 11.40 -23.70 -35.86
CA LEU A 137 12.37 -23.83 -34.77
C LEU A 137 11.91 -23.09 -33.50
N MET A 138 11.34 -21.90 -33.65
CA MET A 138 10.81 -21.11 -32.53
C MET A 138 9.67 -21.82 -31.78
N VAL A 139 8.90 -22.69 -32.42
CA VAL A 139 7.85 -23.50 -31.76
C VAL A 139 8.45 -24.50 -30.76
N ASN A 140 9.69 -24.95 -30.95
CA ASN A 140 10.35 -25.83 -29.99
C ASN A 140 10.74 -25.11 -28.69
N LEU A 141 10.87 -23.79 -28.72
CA LEU A 141 11.27 -22.98 -27.57
C LEU A 141 10.26 -23.04 -26.39
N PRO A 142 8.94 -22.80 -26.59
CA PRO A 142 7.96 -22.99 -25.52
C PRO A 142 7.85 -24.45 -25.07
N LEU A 143 8.05 -25.42 -25.97
CA LEU A 143 8.09 -26.85 -25.60
C LEU A 143 9.25 -27.15 -24.64
N ALA A 144 10.42 -26.58 -24.89
CA ALA A 144 11.58 -26.71 -24.02
C ALA A 144 11.34 -26.06 -22.64
N LEU A 145 10.63 -24.92 -22.59
CA LEU A 145 10.24 -24.27 -21.33
C LEU A 145 9.34 -25.16 -20.48
N ILE A 146 8.37 -25.86 -21.08
CA ILE A 146 7.51 -26.82 -20.37
C ILE A 146 8.35 -27.94 -19.74
N GLY A 147 9.32 -28.47 -20.49
CA GLY A 147 10.28 -29.45 -19.97
C GLY A 147 11.13 -28.92 -18.81
N GLY A 148 11.55 -27.65 -18.89
CA GLY A 148 12.28 -26.98 -17.81
C GLY A 148 11.44 -26.83 -16.53
N VAL A 149 10.20 -26.37 -16.64
CA VAL A 149 9.26 -26.26 -15.50
C VAL A 149 8.98 -27.63 -14.88
N ALA A 150 8.72 -28.64 -15.71
CA ALA A 150 8.53 -30.02 -15.25
C ALA A 150 9.79 -30.56 -14.54
N GLY A 151 10.98 -30.24 -15.06
CA GLY A 151 12.25 -30.60 -14.43
C GLY A 151 12.42 -29.97 -13.05
N VAL A 152 12.12 -28.67 -12.90
CA VAL A 152 12.17 -27.97 -11.61
C VAL A 152 11.17 -28.56 -10.62
N PHE A 153 9.95 -28.85 -11.07
CA PHE A 153 8.92 -29.46 -10.25
C PHE A 153 9.34 -30.83 -9.72
N LEU A 154 9.89 -31.69 -10.60
CA LEU A 154 10.40 -33.02 -10.21
C LEU A 154 11.62 -32.95 -9.29
N ALA A 155 12.47 -31.92 -9.45
CA ALA A 155 13.62 -31.68 -8.58
C ALA A 155 13.25 -31.17 -7.18
N GLY A 156 11.96 -31.00 -6.88
CA GLY A 156 11.48 -30.52 -5.58
C GLY A 156 11.62 -29.00 -5.40
N GLY A 157 11.74 -28.25 -6.51
CA GLY A 157 11.64 -26.79 -6.48
C GLY A 157 10.27 -26.39 -5.95
N ARG A 158 10.24 -25.88 -4.71
CA ARG A 158 9.11 -25.16 -4.14
C ARG A 158 9.32 -23.67 -4.32
#